data_AF-A0A932SWX0-F1
#
_entry.id   AF-A0A932SWX0-F1
#
_cell.length_a   1.000
_cell.length_b   1.000
_cell.length_c   1.000
_cell.angle_alpha   90.00
_cell.angle_beta   90.00
_cell.angle_gamma   90.00
#
_symmetry.space_group_name_H-M   'P 1'
#
loop_
_entity.id
_entity.type
_entity.pdbx_description
1 polymer ?
#
loop_
_entity_poly.entity_id
_entity_poly.type
_entity_poly.pdbx_seq_one_letter_code
_entity_poly.pdbx_strand_id
1 'polypeptide(L)'
;MNRLRITIAVLSLVAWAHAAQAEPLSTREFLEKLEGWRAADRDVSTLTLEVEGRVSLYSKDRFRLVKCPDVLFLSRTDLPEKSRKSLNVVAVGKLTHDPKSRDYTFRVSTVRVVPGELERFFEKRRQLSRASADEWYALGRWVALRGEFYADDKLLAHADEAYRHGLDIERKAKSKVDPEGLLELADKARGHSLPSLAYELTHEAFCLLSEQASKEPIKASSKLAERVAAELPGAKEPLTFIPKDLIDDYKRRPVPTYAAADGPTRRKLHRWLYVELQLRIIVPGLAPDGSNGFEIAEQIDRVVPEQQALAEEYRDRALKSRAAEVESLTRSQVIELYEQYRLRNQPRAADDLLESWLTMRKQGLEPDDTEGLLNLSEDYRQMLKRNDLADRLLIDGLAKNPKAADLIERLEKDGYRLFEGRWISDREFASRPEGKLELAIRNGLVERGMTASHVRRSRGKPDSQSRSATAGQVVELWSYNLADSSQIIVRFVKRAGQTELTVAEVIEGKGR
;
A
#
# COMPACT_ATOMS: atom_id res chain seq x y z
N MET A 1 69.87 -68.59 -55.25
CA MET A 1 70.19 -67.49 -56.18
C MET A 1 69.32 -66.29 -55.78
N ASN A 2 69.86 -65.25 -55.12
CA ASN A 2 70.43 -64.04 -55.75
C ASN A 2 69.37 -63.29 -56.61
N ARG A 3 68.96 -62.03 -56.38
CA ARG A 3 69.65 -60.87 -55.80
C ARG A 3 68.70 -59.78 -55.27
N LEU A 4 69.24 -59.10 -54.28
CA LEU A 4 68.95 -57.81 -53.64
C LEU A 4 69.04 -56.59 -54.60
N ARG A 5 68.11 -55.61 -54.49
CA ARG A 5 68.25 -54.16 -54.82
C ARG A 5 67.12 -53.41 -54.06
N ILE A 6 67.33 -52.71 -52.94
CA ILE A 6 67.99 -51.42 -52.66
C ILE A 6 67.38 -50.22 -53.41
N THR A 7 66.48 -49.53 -52.70
CA THR A 7 66.38 -48.08 -52.40
C THR A 7 66.44 -47.04 -53.54
N ILE A 8 65.44 -46.14 -53.57
CA ILE A 8 65.58 -44.66 -53.50
C ILE A 8 64.21 -44.11 -53.08
N ALA A 9 64.14 -43.57 -51.86
CA ALA A 9 63.03 -42.78 -51.37
C ALA A 9 63.35 -41.30 -51.65
N VAL A 10 62.55 -40.65 -52.50
CA VAL A 10 62.65 -39.22 -52.78
C VAL A 10 61.89 -38.48 -51.69
N LEU A 11 62.63 -37.98 -50.69
CA LEU A 11 62.14 -36.99 -49.73
C LEU A 11 61.89 -35.67 -50.46
N SER A 12 60.63 -35.38 -50.76
CA SER A 12 60.20 -34.04 -51.18
C SER A 12 59.86 -33.23 -49.93
N LEU A 13 60.88 -32.61 -49.34
CA LEU A 13 60.75 -31.63 -48.26
C LEU A 13 60.22 -30.32 -48.87
N VAL A 14 58.89 -30.23 -49.05
CA VAL A 14 58.24 -28.94 -49.26
C VAL A 14 58.15 -28.26 -47.91
N ALA A 15 59.19 -27.50 -47.57
CA ALA A 15 59.18 -26.59 -46.44
C ALA A 15 58.16 -25.48 -46.73
N TRP A 16 56.91 -25.68 -46.30
CA TRP A 16 55.97 -24.59 -46.08
C TRP A 16 56.50 -23.78 -44.89
N ALA A 17 57.35 -22.80 -45.19
CA ALA A 17 57.57 -21.69 -44.30
C ALA A 17 56.26 -20.91 -44.19
N HIS A 18 55.36 -21.38 -43.31
CA HIS A 18 54.47 -20.47 -42.60
C HIS A 18 55.40 -19.56 -41.78
N ALA A 19 55.91 -18.50 -42.42
CA ALA A 19 56.31 -17.34 -41.66
C ALA A 19 55.09 -16.99 -40.81
N ALA A 20 55.18 -17.23 -39.51
CA ALA A 20 54.22 -16.74 -38.54
C ALA A 20 54.19 -15.22 -38.74
N GLN A 21 53.28 -14.73 -39.59
CA GLN A 21 52.99 -13.32 -39.71
C GLN A 21 52.36 -12.96 -38.38
N ALA A 22 53.16 -12.43 -37.47
CA ALA A 22 52.69 -11.87 -36.23
C ALA A 22 51.60 -10.84 -36.58
N GLU A 23 50.48 -10.85 -35.84
CA GLU A 23 49.46 -9.83 -36.05
C GLU A 23 50.08 -8.43 -35.90
N PRO A 24 49.70 -7.47 -36.77
CA PRO A 24 50.24 -6.13 -36.71
C PRO A 24 49.91 -5.50 -35.35
N LEU A 25 50.87 -4.79 -34.76
CA LEU A 25 50.66 -4.08 -33.50
C LEU A 25 49.62 -2.98 -33.73
N SER A 26 48.56 -2.97 -32.94
CA SER A 26 47.65 -1.82 -32.91
C SER A 26 48.40 -0.58 -32.45
N THR A 27 47.89 0.60 -32.82
CA THR A 27 48.50 1.88 -32.39
C THR A 27 48.66 1.95 -30.86
N ARG A 28 47.71 1.38 -30.11
CA ARG A 28 47.78 1.28 -28.65
C ARG A 28 48.98 0.42 -28.20
N GLU A 29 49.10 -0.81 -28.69
CA GLU A 29 50.20 -1.71 -28.32
C GLU A 29 51.56 -1.14 -28.76
N PHE A 30 51.59 -0.45 -29.89
CA PHE A 30 52.77 0.26 -30.36
C PHE A 30 53.18 1.38 -29.39
N LEU A 31 52.23 2.18 -28.90
CA LEU A 31 52.48 3.23 -27.92
C LEU A 31 52.94 2.67 -26.56
N GLU A 32 52.29 1.61 -26.07
CA GLU A 32 52.68 0.93 -24.82
C GLU A 32 54.14 0.42 -24.90
N LYS A 33 54.51 -0.20 -26.03
CA LYS A 33 55.90 -0.61 -26.28
C LYS A 33 56.85 0.57 -26.42
N LEU A 34 56.42 1.63 -27.11
CA LEU A 34 57.21 2.85 -27.30
C LEU A 34 57.56 3.52 -25.97
N GLU A 35 56.60 3.62 -25.05
CA GLU A 35 56.82 4.14 -23.70
C GLU A 35 57.81 3.27 -22.92
N GLY A 36 57.66 1.95 -22.99
CA GLY A 36 58.62 1.03 -22.38
C GLY A 36 60.04 1.16 -22.95
N TRP A 37 60.17 1.37 -24.26
CA TRP A 37 61.47 1.60 -24.90
C TRP A 37 62.07 2.96 -24.55
N ARG A 38 61.24 4.00 -24.45
CA ARG A 38 61.64 5.34 -23.97
C ARG A 38 62.19 5.29 -22.56
N ALA A 39 61.49 4.61 -21.64
CA ALA A 39 61.91 4.51 -20.24
C ALA A 39 63.21 3.72 -20.06
N ALA A 40 63.48 2.74 -20.93
CA ALA A 40 64.65 1.88 -20.87
C ALA A 40 65.85 2.36 -21.71
N ASP A 41 65.75 3.53 -22.38
CA ASP A 41 66.72 4.03 -23.37
C ASP A 41 67.18 2.95 -24.37
N ARG A 42 66.23 2.11 -24.80
CA ARG A 42 66.52 0.92 -25.59
C ARG A 42 66.71 1.31 -27.05
N ASP A 43 67.84 0.91 -27.65
CA ASP A 43 68.00 0.98 -29.11
C ASP A 43 67.09 -0.05 -29.79
N VAL A 44 66.14 0.47 -30.56
CA VAL A 44 65.11 -0.29 -31.31
C VAL A 44 65.25 -0.10 -32.82
N SER A 45 66.33 0.54 -33.27
CA SER A 45 66.60 0.81 -34.70
C SER A 45 66.74 -0.43 -35.57
N THR A 46 67.04 -1.59 -34.96
CA THR A 46 67.16 -2.88 -35.64
C THR A 46 65.83 -3.62 -35.79
N LEU A 47 64.82 -3.27 -35.00
CA LEU A 47 63.52 -3.94 -35.00
C LEU A 47 62.68 -3.50 -36.19
N THR A 48 62.21 -4.48 -36.98
CA THR A 48 61.18 -4.25 -37.98
C THR A 48 59.83 -4.49 -37.33
N LEU A 49 58.95 -3.50 -37.39
CA LEU A 49 57.64 -3.50 -36.77
C LEU A 49 56.57 -3.37 -37.84
N GLU A 50 55.43 -4.01 -37.59
CA GLU A 50 54.20 -3.80 -38.35
C GLU A 50 53.19 -3.12 -37.43
N VAL A 51 52.72 -1.93 -37.81
CA VAL A 51 51.84 -1.09 -36.99
C VAL A 51 50.55 -0.79 -37.75
N GLU A 52 49.41 -1.13 -37.15
CA GLU A 52 48.07 -0.80 -37.64
C GLU A 52 47.51 0.44 -36.92
N GLY A 53 46.92 1.37 -37.66
CA GLY A 53 46.23 2.50 -37.06
C GLY A 53 45.37 3.33 -37.99
N ARG A 54 44.48 4.10 -37.37
CA ARG A 54 43.70 5.15 -38.05
C ARG A 54 44.61 6.34 -38.31
N VAL A 55 44.58 6.89 -39.52
CA VAL A 55 45.43 8.01 -39.93
C VAL A 55 44.80 9.35 -39.52
N SER A 56 45.58 10.22 -38.86
CA SER A 56 45.18 11.60 -38.50
C SER A 56 45.68 12.64 -39.49
N LEU A 57 46.90 12.48 -40.00
CA LEU A 57 47.53 13.32 -41.02
C LEU A 57 48.03 12.41 -42.14
N TYR A 58 47.77 12.75 -43.41
CA TYR A 58 48.21 11.96 -44.56
C TYR A 58 48.67 12.88 -45.69
N SER A 59 49.82 12.57 -46.27
CA SER A 59 50.39 13.31 -47.41
C SER A 59 51.13 12.33 -48.33
N LYS A 60 51.93 12.82 -49.28
CA LYS A 60 52.58 11.99 -50.29
C LYS A 60 53.66 11.06 -49.72
N ASP A 61 54.45 11.54 -48.77
CA ASP A 61 55.63 10.84 -48.23
C ASP A 61 55.55 10.60 -46.70
N ARG A 62 54.51 11.10 -46.03
CA ARG A 62 54.39 11.00 -44.58
C ARG A 62 52.97 10.96 -44.07
N PHE A 63 52.79 10.35 -42.91
CA PHE A 63 51.52 10.33 -42.18
C PHE A 63 51.72 10.29 -40.66
N ARG A 64 50.64 10.53 -39.90
CA ARG A 64 50.56 10.28 -38.46
C ARG A 64 49.34 9.43 -38.15
N LEU A 65 49.41 8.66 -37.08
CA LEU A 65 48.28 7.89 -36.58
C LEU A 65 47.48 8.72 -35.55
N VAL A 66 46.18 8.48 -35.48
CA VAL A 66 45.28 9.04 -34.45
C VAL A 66 45.75 8.53 -33.09
N LYS A 67 45.74 9.39 -32.07
CA LYS A 67 46.27 9.12 -30.72
C LYS A 67 47.78 8.82 -30.66
N CYS A 68 48.52 8.98 -31.76
CA CYS A 68 49.98 8.88 -31.82
C CYS A 68 50.59 10.13 -32.50
N PRO A 69 50.49 11.32 -31.88
CA PRO A 69 50.97 12.56 -32.49
C PRO A 69 52.51 12.68 -32.50
N ASP A 70 53.19 12.00 -31.59
CA ASP A 70 54.64 12.15 -31.35
C ASP A 70 55.51 11.34 -32.31
N VAL A 71 54.90 10.46 -33.11
CA VAL A 71 55.62 9.64 -34.09
C VAL A 71 55.19 10.02 -35.50
N LEU A 72 56.14 10.57 -36.25
CA LEU A 72 55.96 10.80 -37.68
C LEU A 72 56.34 9.54 -38.46
N PHE A 73 55.45 9.07 -39.33
CA PHE A 73 55.69 7.94 -40.22
C PHE A 73 56.17 8.49 -41.56
N LEU A 74 57.41 8.19 -41.95
CA LEU A 74 58.07 8.67 -43.17
C LEU A 74 58.29 7.52 -44.15
N SER A 75 57.76 7.66 -45.35
CA SER A 75 57.96 6.74 -46.47
C SER A 75 58.91 7.34 -47.50
N ARG A 76 59.75 6.49 -48.11
CA ARG A 76 60.62 6.90 -49.24
C ARG A 76 59.91 6.79 -50.60
N THR A 77 58.79 6.09 -50.64
CA THR A 77 57.93 5.93 -51.81
C THR A 77 56.60 6.61 -51.59
N ASP A 78 55.93 6.96 -52.68
CA ASP A 78 54.59 7.55 -52.65
C ASP A 78 53.62 6.64 -51.88
N LEU A 79 52.91 7.23 -50.92
CA LEU A 79 51.89 6.55 -50.15
C LEU A 79 50.63 6.31 -51.03
N PRO A 80 49.88 5.21 -50.82
CA PRO A 80 48.65 4.91 -51.56
C PRO A 80 47.65 6.07 -51.57
N GLU A 81 46.87 6.23 -52.64
CA GLU A 81 45.88 7.30 -52.71
C GLU A 81 44.81 7.19 -51.61
N LYS A 82 44.45 8.35 -51.04
CA LYS A 82 43.41 8.44 -50.02
C LYS A 82 42.03 8.33 -50.66
N SER A 83 41.43 7.15 -50.60
CA SER A 83 40.08 6.90 -51.16
C SER A 83 38.92 7.27 -50.23
N ARG A 84 39.17 7.50 -48.92
CA ARG A 84 38.11 7.66 -47.90
C ARG A 84 38.42 8.71 -46.83
N LYS A 85 37.37 9.21 -46.13
CA LYS A 85 37.46 10.22 -45.06
C LYS A 85 38.31 9.75 -43.87
N SER A 86 38.16 8.50 -43.45
CA SER A 86 39.03 7.82 -42.47
C SER A 86 39.77 6.68 -43.15
N LEU A 87 41.10 6.70 -43.08
CA LEU A 87 41.97 5.64 -43.59
C LEU A 87 42.54 4.86 -42.41
N ASN A 88 42.42 3.54 -42.46
CA ASN A 88 43.25 2.66 -41.66
C ASN A 88 44.39 2.15 -42.52
N VAL A 89 45.58 2.15 -41.95
CA VAL A 89 46.78 1.66 -42.63
C VAL A 89 47.50 0.66 -41.75
N VAL A 90 48.18 -0.27 -42.42
CA VAL A 90 49.19 -1.11 -41.80
C VAL A 90 50.53 -0.72 -42.40
N ALA A 91 51.45 -0.28 -41.56
CA ALA A 91 52.77 0.19 -41.95
C ALA A 91 53.85 -0.74 -41.40
N VAL A 92 54.68 -1.26 -42.29
CA VAL A 92 55.87 -2.05 -41.93
C VAL A 92 57.09 -1.17 -42.06
N GLY A 93 57.93 -1.14 -41.04
CA GLY A 93 59.11 -0.29 -41.05
C GLY A 93 59.96 -0.41 -39.80
N LYS A 94 60.88 0.54 -39.64
CA LYS A 94 61.80 0.58 -38.51
C LYS A 94 61.64 1.87 -37.74
N LEU A 95 61.68 1.76 -36.41
CA LEU A 95 61.63 2.92 -35.55
C LEU A 95 63.04 3.51 -35.41
N THR A 96 63.18 4.82 -35.61
CA THR A 96 64.44 5.54 -35.46
C THR A 96 64.30 6.58 -34.36
N HIS A 97 65.27 6.64 -33.46
CA HIS A 97 65.35 7.60 -32.37
C HIS A 97 66.34 8.69 -32.76
N ASP A 98 65.95 9.95 -32.70
CA ASP A 98 66.88 11.07 -32.86
C ASP A 98 67.51 11.39 -31.49
N PRO A 99 68.80 11.14 -31.28
CA PRO A 99 69.45 11.39 -29.99
C PRO A 99 69.47 12.87 -29.59
N LYS A 100 69.27 13.80 -30.53
CA LYS A 100 69.27 15.25 -30.26
C LYS A 100 67.90 15.78 -29.86
N SER A 101 66.83 15.36 -30.55
CA SER A 101 65.47 15.81 -30.23
C SER A 101 64.73 14.87 -29.28
N ARG A 102 65.26 13.66 -29.04
CA ARG A 102 64.60 12.55 -28.32
C ARG A 102 63.27 12.10 -28.94
N ASP A 103 63.02 12.51 -30.19
CA ASP A 103 61.81 12.11 -30.91
C ASP A 103 62.01 10.77 -31.61
N TYR A 104 60.89 10.07 -31.79
CA TYR A 104 60.86 8.83 -32.54
C TYR A 104 60.21 9.07 -33.90
N THR A 105 60.89 8.63 -34.96
CA THR A 105 60.39 8.66 -36.33
C THR A 105 60.31 7.24 -36.85
N PHE A 106 59.18 6.87 -37.45
CA PHE A 106 58.99 5.54 -38.03
C PHE A 106 59.31 5.58 -39.52
N ARG A 107 60.40 4.94 -39.93
CA ARG A 107 60.77 4.80 -41.35
C ARG A 107 59.98 3.65 -41.97
N VAL A 108 58.98 4.00 -42.76
CA VAL A 108 58.08 3.09 -43.45
C VAL A 108 58.79 2.48 -44.66
N SER A 109 58.83 1.16 -44.70
CA SER A 109 59.27 0.37 -45.85
C SER A 109 58.11 0.00 -46.76
N THR A 110 56.96 -0.38 -46.18
CA THR A 110 55.74 -0.66 -46.92
C THR A 110 54.53 -0.15 -46.14
N VAL A 111 53.50 0.29 -46.86
CA VAL A 111 52.21 0.68 -46.28
C VAL A 111 51.10 0.08 -47.12
N ARG A 112 50.06 -0.42 -46.47
CA ARG A 112 48.84 -0.89 -47.13
C ARG A 112 47.62 -0.28 -46.45
N VAL A 113 46.64 0.11 -47.25
CA VAL A 113 45.34 0.53 -46.74
C VAL A 113 44.56 -0.73 -46.38
N VAL A 114 43.99 -0.76 -45.18
CA VAL A 114 43.16 -1.88 -44.69
C VAL A 114 41.75 -1.40 -44.38
N PRO A 115 40.75 -2.30 -44.34
CA PRO A 115 39.40 -1.94 -43.96
C PRO A 115 39.36 -1.26 -42.58
N GLY A 116 38.44 -0.30 -42.43
CA GLY A 116 38.23 0.39 -41.15
C GLY A 116 37.72 -0.56 -40.06
N GLU A 117 37.78 -0.15 -38.79
CA GLU A 117 37.32 -0.98 -37.67
C GLU A 117 35.86 -1.43 -37.84
N LEU A 118 34.99 -0.53 -38.31
CA LEU A 118 33.57 -0.83 -38.55
C LEU A 118 33.38 -1.86 -39.67
N GLU A 119 34.15 -1.76 -40.76
CA GLU A 119 34.05 -2.74 -41.86
C GLU A 119 34.52 -4.11 -41.39
N ARG A 120 35.65 -4.18 -40.67
CA ARG A 120 36.16 -5.41 -40.07
C ARG A 120 35.18 -6.00 -39.06
N PHE A 121 34.49 -5.17 -38.29
CA PHE A 121 33.41 -5.62 -37.40
C PHE A 121 32.31 -6.33 -38.19
N PHE A 122 31.79 -5.70 -39.25
CA PHE A 122 30.73 -6.32 -40.06
C PHE A 122 31.20 -7.59 -40.78
N GLU A 123 32.45 -7.64 -41.25
CA GLU A 123 33.05 -8.85 -41.83
C GLU A 123 33.12 -9.98 -40.81
N LYS A 124 33.70 -9.73 -39.62
CA LYS A 124 33.76 -10.71 -38.53
C LYS A 124 32.36 -11.15 -38.12
N ARG A 125 31.44 -10.21 -37.91
CA ARG A 125 30.04 -10.48 -37.55
C ARG A 125 29.36 -11.44 -38.53
N ARG A 126 29.55 -11.27 -39.84
CA ARG A 126 28.99 -12.16 -40.87
C ARG A 126 29.49 -13.60 -40.75
N GLN A 127 30.73 -13.78 -40.27
CA GLN A 127 31.34 -15.09 -40.06
C GLN A 127 30.81 -15.76 -38.77
N LEU A 128 30.19 -15.00 -37.85
CA LEU A 128 29.75 -15.49 -36.54
C LEU A 128 28.29 -16.00 -36.50
N SER A 129 27.63 -16.23 -37.63
CA SER A 129 26.20 -16.59 -37.64
C SER A 129 25.85 -17.89 -36.89
N ARG A 130 26.83 -18.80 -36.72
CA ARG A 130 26.70 -20.07 -35.96
C ARG A 130 27.79 -20.22 -34.89
N ALA A 131 28.39 -19.11 -34.50
CA ALA A 131 29.48 -19.06 -33.54
C ALA A 131 29.02 -19.30 -32.10
N SER A 132 29.96 -19.65 -31.23
CA SER A 132 29.73 -19.75 -29.78
C SER A 132 29.62 -18.36 -29.13
N ALA A 133 29.10 -18.29 -27.90
CA ALA A 133 29.05 -17.06 -27.13
C ALA A 133 30.44 -16.43 -26.93
N ASP A 134 31.47 -17.27 -26.72
CA ASP A 134 32.86 -16.82 -26.50
C ASP A 134 33.43 -16.07 -27.71
N GLU A 135 33.10 -16.50 -28.93
CA GLU A 135 33.52 -15.83 -30.16
C GLU A 135 32.84 -14.46 -30.32
N TRP A 136 31.56 -14.35 -29.93
CA TRP A 136 30.85 -13.07 -29.87
C TRP A 136 31.44 -12.13 -28.82
N TYR A 137 31.80 -12.65 -27.63
CA TYR A 137 32.49 -11.84 -26.62
C TYR A 137 33.89 -11.43 -27.05
N ALA A 138 34.62 -12.29 -27.76
CA ALA A 138 35.92 -11.95 -28.32
C ALA A 138 35.79 -10.80 -29.33
N LEU A 139 34.76 -10.82 -30.18
CA LEU A 139 34.44 -9.70 -31.07
C LEU A 139 34.10 -8.44 -30.27
N GLY A 140 33.22 -8.54 -29.27
CA GLY A 140 32.85 -7.43 -28.39
C GLY A 140 34.07 -6.78 -27.73
N ARG A 141 34.97 -7.57 -27.13
CA ARG A 141 36.23 -7.08 -26.54
C ARG A 141 37.12 -6.39 -27.57
N TRP A 142 37.27 -7.00 -28.75
CA TRP A 142 38.07 -6.45 -29.84
C TRP A 142 37.57 -5.07 -30.30
N VAL A 143 36.25 -4.89 -30.39
CA VAL A 143 35.63 -3.60 -30.75
C VAL A 143 35.71 -2.61 -29.59
N ALA A 144 35.36 -3.03 -28.36
CA ALA A 144 35.34 -2.17 -27.18
C ALA A 144 36.70 -1.51 -26.93
N LEU A 145 37.78 -2.30 -26.95
CA LEU A 145 39.15 -1.79 -26.77
C LEU A 145 39.52 -0.71 -27.80
N ARG A 146 39.05 -0.85 -29.05
CA ARG A 146 39.27 0.15 -30.11
C ARG A 146 38.36 1.36 -29.96
N GLY A 147 37.10 1.15 -29.62
CA GLY A 147 36.13 2.21 -29.34
C GLY A 147 36.59 3.11 -28.19
N GLU A 148 37.06 2.52 -27.09
CA GLU A 148 37.62 3.25 -25.95
C GLU A 148 38.89 4.03 -26.34
N PHE A 149 39.83 3.37 -27.01
CA PHE A 149 41.09 3.99 -27.41
C PHE A 149 40.89 5.21 -28.33
N TYR A 150 39.97 5.10 -29.28
CA TYR A 150 39.67 6.19 -30.23
C TYR A 150 38.56 7.14 -29.77
N ALA A 151 37.89 6.87 -28.65
CA ALA A 151 36.66 7.55 -28.22
C ALA A 151 35.58 7.55 -29.32
N ASP A 152 35.31 6.37 -29.90
CA ASP A 152 34.39 6.18 -31.03
C ASP A 152 33.09 5.50 -30.55
N ASP A 153 32.06 6.31 -30.31
CA ASP A 153 30.76 5.86 -29.78
C ASP A 153 30.08 4.81 -30.67
N LYS A 154 30.33 4.84 -31.99
CA LYS A 154 29.75 3.86 -32.92
C LYS A 154 30.38 2.49 -32.71
N LEU A 155 31.69 2.44 -32.49
CA LEU A 155 32.37 1.19 -32.15
C LEU A 155 31.88 0.67 -30.80
N LEU A 156 31.76 1.53 -29.79
CA LEU A 156 31.22 1.12 -28.48
C LEU A 156 29.80 0.54 -28.60
N ALA A 157 28.91 1.16 -29.39
CA ALA A 157 27.56 0.63 -29.63
C ALA A 157 27.58 -0.76 -30.30
N HIS A 158 28.53 -1.02 -31.21
CA HIS A 158 28.70 -2.33 -31.84
C HIS A 158 29.37 -3.36 -30.91
N ALA A 159 30.21 -2.92 -29.97
CA ALA A 159 30.70 -3.78 -28.91
C ALA A 159 29.55 -4.26 -28.03
N ASP A 160 28.67 -3.34 -27.61
CA ASP A 160 27.45 -3.66 -26.86
C ASP A 160 26.57 -4.65 -27.63
N GLU A 161 26.37 -4.45 -28.94
CA GLU A 161 25.63 -5.37 -29.81
C GLU A 161 26.23 -6.79 -29.78
N ALA A 162 27.56 -6.90 -29.90
CA ALA A 162 28.24 -8.20 -29.86
C ALA A 162 28.13 -8.88 -28.49
N TYR A 163 28.29 -8.12 -27.40
CA TYR A 163 28.10 -8.65 -26.04
C TYR A 163 26.66 -9.12 -25.80
N ARG A 164 25.65 -8.36 -26.24
CA ARG A 164 24.24 -8.78 -26.16
C ARG A 164 23.99 -10.09 -26.92
N HIS A 165 24.55 -10.24 -28.12
CA HIS A 165 24.43 -11.48 -28.89
C HIS A 165 25.06 -12.69 -28.18
N GLY A 166 26.24 -12.51 -27.56
CA GLY A 166 26.86 -13.57 -26.76
C GLY A 166 25.98 -14.00 -25.58
N LEU A 167 25.42 -13.03 -24.85
CA LEU A 167 24.50 -13.28 -23.74
C LEU A 167 23.21 -13.95 -24.20
N ASP A 168 22.65 -13.58 -25.35
CA ASP A 168 21.47 -14.22 -25.93
C ASP A 168 21.71 -15.69 -26.29
N ILE A 169 22.91 -16.03 -26.75
CA ILE A 169 23.30 -17.42 -27.01
C ILE A 169 23.35 -18.22 -25.71
N GLU A 170 24.03 -17.70 -24.68
CA GLU A 170 24.07 -18.36 -23.37
C GLU A 170 22.67 -18.51 -22.76
N ARG A 171 21.85 -17.46 -22.86
CA ARG A 171 20.47 -17.47 -22.37
C ARG A 171 19.64 -18.54 -23.06
N LYS A 172 19.76 -18.70 -24.38
CA LYS A 172 19.07 -19.76 -25.14
C LYS A 172 19.55 -21.16 -24.79
N ALA A 173 20.80 -21.29 -24.34
CA ALA A 173 21.36 -22.58 -23.90
C ALA A 173 20.88 -22.98 -22.50
N LYS A 174 20.45 -22.04 -21.65
CA LYS A 174 19.88 -22.31 -20.33
C LYS A 174 18.43 -22.82 -20.42
N SER A 175 18.01 -23.61 -19.44
CA SER A 175 16.60 -24.01 -19.28
C SER A 175 15.74 -22.78 -19.04
N LYS A 176 14.50 -22.77 -19.56
CA LYS A 176 13.56 -21.65 -19.38
C LYS A 176 13.19 -21.37 -17.92
N VAL A 177 13.51 -22.28 -17.00
CA VAL A 177 13.14 -22.21 -15.57
C VAL A 177 14.40 -22.20 -14.69
N ASP A 178 15.48 -21.55 -15.12
CA ASP A 178 16.73 -21.41 -14.35
C ASP A 178 16.94 -19.95 -13.89
N PRO A 179 16.37 -19.52 -12.74
CA PRO A 179 16.47 -18.14 -12.28
C PRO A 179 17.88 -17.76 -11.83
N GLU A 180 18.60 -18.66 -11.16
CA GLU A 180 19.98 -18.40 -10.72
C GLU A 180 20.90 -18.24 -11.93
N GLY A 181 20.69 -19.04 -12.99
CA GLY A 181 21.37 -18.84 -14.26
C GLY A 181 21.08 -17.51 -14.94
N LEU A 182 19.87 -16.95 -14.79
CA LEU A 182 19.57 -15.60 -15.28
C LEU A 182 20.28 -14.51 -14.46
N LEU A 183 20.45 -14.70 -13.14
CA LEU A 183 21.22 -13.78 -12.30
C LEU A 183 22.71 -13.80 -12.66
N GLU A 184 23.30 -14.98 -12.95
CA GLU A 184 24.66 -15.08 -13.46
C GLU A 184 24.84 -14.29 -14.79
N LEU A 185 23.86 -14.40 -15.69
CA LEU A 185 23.87 -13.63 -16.94
C LEU A 185 23.71 -12.13 -16.70
N ALA A 186 22.91 -11.73 -15.70
CA ALA A 186 22.78 -10.34 -15.31
C ALA A 186 24.11 -9.77 -14.79
N ASP A 187 24.85 -10.54 -13.97
CA ASP A 187 26.18 -10.15 -13.49
C ASP A 187 27.18 -9.99 -14.65
N LYS A 188 27.18 -10.95 -15.60
CA LYS A 188 27.99 -10.83 -16.83
C LYS A 188 27.61 -9.58 -17.64
N ALA A 189 26.31 -9.29 -17.79
CA ALA A 189 25.84 -8.09 -18.47
C ALA A 189 26.33 -6.81 -17.78
N ARG A 190 26.36 -6.76 -16.44
CA ARG A 190 26.97 -5.63 -15.69
C ARG A 190 28.47 -5.54 -15.94
N GLY A 191 29.19 -6.66 -15.96
CA GLY A 191 30.62 -6.72 -16.31
C GLY A 191 30.94 -6.20 -17.71
N HIS A 192 29.99 -6.30 -18.64
CA HIS A 192 30.07 -5.74 -19.99
C HIS A 192 29.45 -4.34 -20.12
N SER A 193 29.12 -3.66 -19.02
CA SER A 193 28.50 -2.32 -19.02
C SER A 193 27.16 -2.24 -19.78
N LEU A 194 26.34 -3.30 -19.69
CA LEU A 194 25.00 -3.38 -20.28
C LEU A 194 23.89 -3.30 -19.20
N PRO A 195 23.72 -2.15 -18.51
CA PRO A 195 22.84 -2.06 -17.34
C PRO A 195 21.37 -2.33 -17.65
N SER A 196 20.86 -1.92 -18.82
CA SER A 196 19.47 -2.20 -19.22
C SER A 196 19.20 -3.70 -19.26
N LEU A 197 20.07 -4.46 -19.94
CA LEU A 197 19.93 -5.90 -20.08
C LEU A 197 20.13 -6.61 -18.74
N ALA A 198 21.10 -6.16 -17.93
CA ALA A 198 21.30 -6.69 -16.58
C ALA A 198 20.00 -6.58 -15.75
N TYR A 199 19.35 -5.43 -15.78
CA TYR A 199 18.09 -5.25 -15.05
C TYR A 199 16.93 -6.08 -15.61
N GLU A 200 16.85 -6.29 -16.93
CA GLU A 200 15.85 -7.17 -17.56
C GLU A 200 16.02 -8.62 -17.09
N LEU A 201 17.26 -9.12 -17.10
CA LEU A 201 17.59 -10.47 -16.65
C LEU A 201 17.35 -10.66 -15.15
N THR A 202 17.78 -9.69 -14.32
CA THR A 202 17.54 -9.73 -12.87
C THR A 202 16.04 -9.72 -12.55
N HIS A 203 15.27 -8.86 -13.23
CA HIS A 203 13.82 -8.78 -13.03
C HIS A 203 13.10 -10.06 -13.42
N GLU A 204 13.45 -10.65 -14.56
CA GLU A 204 12.90 -11.93 -15.02
C GLU A 204 13.21 -13.07 -14.05
N ALA A 205 14.45 -13.15 -13.56
CA ALA A 205 14.84 -14.11 -12.55
C ALA A 205 13.95 -14.00 -11.30
N PHE A 206 13.73 -12.78 -10.80
CA PHE A 206 12.87 -12.58 -9.63
C PHE A 206 11.38 -12.85 -9.89
N CYS A 207 10.89 -12.65 -11.12
CA CYS A 207 9.54 -13.08 -11.47
C CYS A 207 9.39 -14.60 -11.38
N LEU A 208 10.37 -15.35 -11.91
CA LEU A 208 10.37 -16.82 -11.83
C LEU A 208 10.52 -17.30 -10.38
N LEU A 209 11.42 -16.69 -9.60
CA LEU A 209 11.57 -17.01 -8.17
C LEU A 209 10.30 -16.70 -7.38
N SER A 210 9.60 -15.61 -7.70
CA SER A 210 8.32 -15.25 -7.08
C SER A 210 7.22 -16.26 -7.40
N GLU A 211 7.19 -16.77 -8.64
CA GLU A 211 6.26 -17.83 -9.04
C GLU A 211 6.58 -19.15 -8.31
N GLN A 212 7.85 -19.53 -8.20
CA GLN A 212 8.27 -20.71 -7.44
C GLN A 212 7.91 -20.59 -5.95
N ALA A 213 8.24 -19.46 -5.33
CA ALA A 213 7.98 -19.19 -3.92
C ALA A 213 6.48 -19.13 -3.58
N SER A 214 5.60 -18.90 -4.56
CA SER A 214 4.14 -18.92 -4.34
C SER A 214 3.60 -20.27 -3.83
N LYS A 215 4.36 -21.35 -4.03
CA LYS A 215 4.03 -22.71 -3.57
C LYS A 215 4.80 -23.11 -2.31
N GLU A 216 5.66 -22.24 -1.80
CA GLU A 216 6.57 -22.51 -0.70
C GLU A 216 6.11 -21.84 0.61
N PRO A 217 6.70 -22.23 1.77
CA PRO A 217 6.41 -21.58 3.05
C PRO A 217 6.76 -20.09 3.06
N ILE A 218 6.08 -19.31 3.92
CA ILE A 218 6.26 -17.85 4.08
C ILE A 218 7.74 -17.45 4.28
N LYS A 219 8.54 -18.28 4.97
CA LYS A 219 9.98 -18.03 5.19
C LYS A 219 10.78 -17.92 3.88
N ALA A 220 10.41 -18.67 2.84
CA ALA A 220 11.03 -18.56 1.52
C ALA A 220 10.70 -17.22 0.86
N SER A 221 9.42 -16.79 0.94
CA SER A 221 8.98 -15.49 0.45
C SER A 221 9.68 -14.32 1.15
N SER A 222 9.94 -14.42 2.46
CA SER A 222 10.69 -13.39 3.21
C SER A 222 12.12 -13.22 2.70
N LYS A 223 12.87 -14.33 2.54
CA LYS A 223 14.23 -14.30 1.98
C LYS A 223 14.24 -13.75 0.56
N LEU A 224 13.24 -14.12 -0.25
CA LEU A 224 13.12 -13.61 -1.61
C LEU A 224 12.87 -12.10 -1.64
N ALA A 225 11.98 -11.59 -0.76
CA ALA A 225 11.72 -10.16 -0.66
C ALA A 225 12.98 -9.37 -0.24
N GLU A 226 13.81 -9.91 0.66
CA GLU A 226 15.10 -9.32 1.03
C GLU A 226 16.07 -9.25 -0.17
N ARG A 227 16.18 -10.33 -0.96
CA ARG A 227 16.99 -10.34 -2.20
C ARG A 227 16.49 -9.32 -3.21
N VAL A 228 15.19 -9.28 -3.47
CA VAL A 228 14.55 -8.28 -4.35
C VAL A 228 14.88 -6.86 -3.89
N ALA A 229 14.80 -6.59 -2.59
CA ALA A 229 15.07 -5.28 -2.02
C ALA A 229 16.57 -4.87 -2.07
N ALA A 230 17.48 -5.84 -2.19
CA ALA A 230 18.91 -5.61 -2.32
C ALA A 230 19.34 -5.41 -3.78
N GLU A 231 18.79 -6.19 -4.71
CA GLU A 231 19.25 -6.25 -6.10
C GLU A 231 18.44 -5.37 -7.07
N LEU A 232 17.18 -5.07 -6.76
CA LEU A 232 16.35 -4.20 -7.59
C LEU A 232 16.23 -2.79 -6.96
N PRO A 233 16.83 -1.75 -7.58
CA PRO A 233 16.98 -0.43 -6.95
C PRO A 233 15.66 0.26 -6.60
N GLY A 234 14.58 0.01 -7.37
CA GLY A 234 13.27 0.60 -7.09
C GLY A 234 12.48 -0.11 -5.98
N ALA A 235 12.89 -1.28 -5.50
CA ALA A 235 12.06 -2.12 -4.63
C ALA A 235 11.71 -1.49 -3.26
N LYS A 236 12.59 -0.63 -2.73
CA LYS A 236 12.42 0.04 -1.44
C LYS A 236 11.80 1.44 -1.55
N GLU A 237 11.66 1.98 -2.76
CA GLU A 237 11.12 3.33 -3.00
C GLU A 237 9.58 3.26 -3.03
N PRO A 238 8.87 3.90 -2.09
CA PRO A 238 7.40 3.85 -2.11
C PRO A 238 6.79 4.46 -3.38
N LEU A 239 5.72 3.86 -3.91
CA LEU A 239 5.03 4.40 -5.08
C LEU A 239 4.14 5.58 -4.69
N THR A 240 4.32 6.70 -5.38
CA THR A 240 3.35 7.81 -5.34
C THR A 240 2.17 7.56 -6.27
N PHE A 241 2.45 7.03 -7.47
CA PHE A 241 1.45 6.71 -8.47
C PHE A 241 1.98 5.72 -9.51
N ILE A 242 1.15 4.72 -9.83
CA ILE A 242 1.34 3.79 -10.94
C ILE A 242 0.02 3.66 -11.72
N PRO A 243 0.00 3.85 -13.05
CA PRO A 243 -1.22 3.68 -13.84
C PRO A 243 -1.77 2.27 -13.71
N LYS A 244 -3.10 2.16 -13.57
CA LYS A 244 -3.78 0.85 -13.45
C LYS A 244 -3.51 -0.04 -14.67
N ASP A 245 -3.57 0.52 -15.87
CA ASP A 245 -3.33 -0.23 -17.12
C ASP A 245 -1.92 -0.84 -17.15
N LEU A 246 -0.91 -0.13 -16.62
CA LEU A 246 0.45 -0.65 -16.52
C LEU A 246 0.54 -1.83 -15.56
N ILE A 247 -0.15 -1.77 -14.40
CA ILE A 247 -0.21 -2.90 -13.46
C ILE A 247 -0.91 -4.09 -14.12
N ASP A 248 -2.02 -3.86 -14.80
CA ASP A 248 -2.81 -4.92 -15.43
C ASP A 248 -2.02 -5.60 -16.56
N ASP A 249 -1.30 -4.84 -17.37
CA ASP A 249 -0.38 -5.37 -18.38
C ASP A 249 0.79 -6.13 -17.78
N TYR A 250 1.39 -5.58 -16.72
CA TYR A 250 2.49 -6.22 -16.00
C TYR A 250 2.08 -7.55 -15.38
N LYS A 251 0.91 -7.62 -14.74
CA LYS A 251 0.36 -8.88 -14.18
C LYS A 251 0.16 -9.95 -15.24
N ARG A 252 -0.27 -9.57 -16.44
CA ARG A 252 -0.49 -10.51 -17.55
C ARG A 252 0.83 -10.96 -18.20
N ARG A 253 1.77 -10.03 -18.36
CA ARG A 253 3.03 -10.23 -19.10
C ARG A 253 4.17 -9.46 -18.43
N PRO A 254 4.71 -9.95 -17.29
CA PRO A 254 5.65 -9.17 -16.48
C PRO A 254 6.95 -8.89 -17.23
N VAL A 255 7.53 -9.92 -17.85
CA VAL A 255 8.83 -9.82 -18.56
C VAL A 255 8.75 -8.90 -19.79
N PRO A 256 7.80 -9.07 -20.74
CA PRO A 256 7.70 -8.17 -21.89
C PRO A 256 7.37 -6.72 -21.50
N THR A 257 6.49 -6.53 -20.51
CA THR A 257 6.11 -5.18 -20.03
C THR A 257 7.30 -4.47 -19.41
N TYR A 258 8.11 -5.18 -18.63
CA TYR A 258 9.31 -4.64 -18.02
C TYR A 258 10.40 -4.32 -19.06
N ALA A 259 10.60 -5.20 -20.05
CA ALA A 259 11.58 -4.97 -21.12
C ALA A 259 11.25 -3.70 -21.95
N ALA A 260 9.97 -3.46 -22.23
CA ALA A 260 9.50 -2.28 -22.95
C ALA A 260 9.51 -0.98 -22.12
N ALA A 261 9.61 -1.07 -20.79
CA ALA A 261 9.58 0.07 -19.90
C ALA A 261 10.90 0.85 -19.88
N ASP A 262 10.83 2.17 -19.65
CA ASP A 262 11.99 3.02 -19.41
C ASP A 262 12.54 2.87 -17.97
N GLY A 263 13.68 3.51 -17.68
CA GLY A 263 14.33 3.42 -16.37
C GLY A 263 13.43 3.78 -15.18
N PRO A 264 12.72 4.93 -15.19
CA PRO A 264 11.78 5.30 -14.13
C PRO A 264 10.63 4.30 -13.98
N THR A 265 10.04 3.84 -15.09
CA THR A 265 8.93 2.89 -15.04
C THR A 265 9.37 1.52 -14.53
N ARG A 266 10.58 1.06 -14.91
CA ARG A 266 11.19 -0.17 -14.38
C ARG A 266 11.34 -0.13 -12.86
N ARG A 267 11.77 1.00 -12.28
CA ARG A 267 11.84 1.15 -10.81
C ARG A 267 10.47 1.01 -10.15
N LYS A 268 9.42 1.58 -10.76
CA LYS A 268 8.04 1.38 -10.26
C LYS A 268 7.63 -0.09 -10.29
N LEU A 269 8.00 -0.81 -11.35
CA LEU A 269 7.74 -2.25 -11.46
C LEU A 269 8.57 -3.09 -10.46
N HIS A 270 9.79 -2.67 -10.09
CA HIS A 270 10.54 -3.27 -9.00
C HIS A 270 9.79 -3.17 -7.68
N ARG A 271 9.30 -1.97 -7.37
CA ARG A 271 8.49 -1.74 -6.18
C ARG A 271 7.23 -2.59 -6.21
N TRP A 272 6.53 -2.65 -7.34
CA TRP A 272 5.32 -3.47 -7.48
C TRP A 272 5.59 -4.96 -7.18
N LEU A 273 6.65 -5.53 -7.76
CA LEU A 273 7.04 -6.92 -7.49
C LEU A 273 7.34 -7.14 -5.99
N TYR A 274 8.04 -6.20 -5.35
CA TYR A 274 8.32 -6.25 -3.92
C TYR A 274 7.04 -6.17 -3.08
N VAL A 275 6.11 -5.28 -3.44
CA VAL A 275 4.79 -5.14 -2.78
C VAL A 275 4.02 -6.46 -2.84
N GLU A 276 3.96 -7.11 -3.99
CA GLU A 276 3.28 -8.41 -4.12
C GLU A 276 3.89 -9.48 -3.21
N LEU A 277 5.23 -9.52 -3.09
CA LEU A 277 5.91 -10.43 -2.17
C LEU A 277 5.59 -10.10 -0.70
N GLN A 278 5.60 -8.83 -0.32
CA GLN A 278 5.29 -8.41 1.05
C GLN A 278 3.86 -8.74 1.45
N LEU A 279 2.89 -8.51 0.57
CA LEU A 279 1.50 -8.90 0.84
C LEU A 279 1.34 -10.42 1.00
N ARG A 280 2.08 -11.24 0.25
CA ARG A 280 2.11 -12.70 0.44
C ARG A 280 2.72 -13.14 1.77
N ILE A 281 3.55 -12.31 2.40
CA ILE A 281 4.13 -12.58 3.72
C ILE A 281 3.16 -12.16 4.82
N ILE A 282 2.54 -10.98 4.69
CA ILE A 282 1.71 -10.37 5.72
C ILE A 282 0.30 -10.98 5.77
N VAL A 283 -0.39 -11.06 4.63
CA VAL A 283 -1.82 -11.41 4.56
C VAL A 283 -2.15 -12.80 5.13
N PRO A 284 -1.35 -13.86 4.91
CA PRO A 284 -1.63 -15.16 5.53
C PRO A 284 -1.58 -15.19 7.06
N GLY A 285 -1.01 -14.16 7.69
CA GLY A 285 -1.01 -14.00 9.15
C GLY A 285 -2.36 -13.56 9.74
N LEU A 286 -3.36 -13.23 8.90
CA LEU A 286 -4.68 -12.84 9.37
C LEU A 286 -5.38 -14.01 10.08
N ALA A 287 -5.85 -13.78 11.30
CA ALA A 287 -6.66 -14.72 12.04
C ALA A 287 -7.99 -14.99 11.31
N PRO A 288 -8.57 -16.21 11.39
CA PRO A 288 -9.81 -16.55 10.69
C PRO A 288 -11.00 -15.64 11.02
N ASP A 289 -11.04 -15.11 12.24
CA ASP A 289 -12.04 -14.15 12.74
C ASP A 289 -11.73 -12.69 12.36
N GLY A 290 -10.50 -12.41 11.92
CA GLY A 290 -10.01 -11.06 11.62
C GLY A 290 -9.62 -10.23 12.85
N SER A 291 -9.54 -10.84 14.03
CA SER A 291 -9.25 -10.16 15.31
C SER A 291 -7.93 -9.38 15.32
N ASN A 292 -6.92 -9.90 14.63
CA ASN A 292 -5.60 -9.26 14.48
C ASN A 292 -5.50 -8.29 13.29
N GLY A 293 -6.62 -7.88 12.69
CA GLY A 293 -6.62 -7.01 11.51
C GLY A 293 -5.93 -5.65 11.71
N PHE A 294 -5.90 -5.11 12.93
CA PHE A 294 -5.13 -3.89 13.25
C PHE A 294 -3.61 -4.11 13.13
N GLU A 295 -3.09 -5.23 13.61
CA GLU A 295 -1.66 -5.58 13.51
C GLU A 295 -1.26 -5.79 12.05
N ILE A 296 -2.13 -6.47 11.27
CA ILE A 296 -1.94 -6.65 9.83
C ILE A 296 -1.94 -5.30 9.11
N ALA A 297 -2.88 -4.41 9.42
CA ALA A 297 -2.96 -3.07 8.83
C ALA A 297 -1.71 -2.23 9.16
N GLU A 298 -1.20 -2.29 10.39
CA GLU A 298 0.04 -1.60 10.77
C GLU A 298 1.26 -2.13 10.01
N GLN A 299 1.34 -3.45 9.82
CA GLN A 299 2.40 -4.05 9.01
C GLN A 299 2.32 -3.61 7.54
N ILE A 300 1.11 -3.53 6.98
CA ILE A 300 0.89 -3.02 5.62
C ILE A 300 1.32 -1.55 5.54
N ASP A 301 0.87 -0.67 6.43
CA ASP A 301 1.25 0.75 6.40
C ASP A 301 2.77 0.96 6.52
N ARG A 302 3.45 0.13 7.30
CA ARG A 302 4.90 0.23 7.50
C ARG A 302 5.70 -0.20 6.26
N VAL A 303 5.30 -1.30 5.62
CA VAL A 303 6.12 -1.96 4.58
C VAL A 303 5.62 -1.62 3.17
N VAL A 304 4.31 -1.45 3.03
CA VAL A 304 3.56 -1.22 1.79
C VAL A 304 2.55 -0.07 2.00
N PRO A 305 3.02 1.17 2.29
CA PRO A 305 2.13 2.32 2.56
C PRO A 305 1.19 2.66 1.39
N GLU A 306 1.47 2.16 0.19
CA GLU A 306 0.67 2.40 -1.01
C GLU A 306 -0.62 1.58 -1.03
N GLN A 307 -0.72 0.56 -0.17
CA GLN A 307 -1.90 -0.30 -0.04
C GLN A 307 -2.81 0.14 1.12
N GLN A 308 -2.95 1.45 1.30
CA GLN A 308 -3.78 2.03 2.37
C GLN A 308 -5.22 1.47 2.36
N ALA A 309 -5.84 1.35 1.19
CA ALA A 309 -7.20 0.82 1.07
C ALA A 309 -7.32 -0.62 1.62
N LEU A 310 -6.30 -1.44 1.42
CA LEU A 310 -6.24 -2.81 1.96
C LEU A 310 -6.01 -2.80 3.48
N ALA A 311 -5.15 -1.91 3.99
CA ALA A 311 -4.97 -1.71 5.43
C ALA A 311 -6.29 -1.29 6.11
N GLU A 312 -7.04 -0.38 5.49
CA GLU A 312 -8.36 0.03 5.97
C GLU A 312 -9.37 -1.12 5.99
N GLU A 313 -9.36 -2.00 4.98
CA GLU A 313 -10.21 -3.20 4.97
C GLU A 313 -9.91 -4.13 6.15
N TYR A 314 -8.63 -4.33 6.50
CA TYR A 314 -8.27 -5.16 7.65
C TYR A 314 -8.65 -4.53 9.00
N ARG A 315 -8.55 -3.20 9.12
CA ARG A 315 -9.08 -2.47 10.30
C ARG A 315 -10.58 -2.69 10.45
N ASP A 316 -11.33 -2.58 9.36
CA ASP A 316 -12.78 -2.79 9.38
C ASP A 316 -13.14 -4.24 9.76
N ARG A 317 -12.35 -5.23 9.33
CA ARG A 317 -12.53 -6.63 9.75
C ARG A 317 -12.28 -6.81 11.25
N ALA A 318 -11.23 -6.20 11.80
CA ALA A 318 -10.94 -6.26 13.24
C ALA A 318 -12.05 -5.62 14.08
N LEU A 319 -12.59 -4.48 13.63
CA LEU A 319 -13.72 -3.82 14.28
C LEU A 319 -14.98 -4.69 14.27
N LYS A 320 -15.27 -5.35 13.15
CA LYS A 320 -16.39 -6.29 13.04
C LYS A 320 -16.21 -7.51 13.93
N SER A 321 -15.00 -8.07 14.00
CA SER A 321 -14.66 -9.17 14.92
C SER A 321 -14.91 -8.78 16.37
N ARG A 322 -14.43 -7.60 16.80
CA ARG A 322 -14.67 -7.09 18.16
C ARG A 322 -16.14 -6.81 18.44
N ALA A 323 -16.86 -6.26 17.46
CA ALA A 323 -18.29 -6.02 17.58
C ALA A 323 -19.13 -7.30 17.63
N ALA A 324 -18.65 -8.41 17.04
CA ALA A 324 -19.32 -9.70 17.15
C ALA A 324 -19.25 -10.28 18.58
N GLU A 325 -18.24 -9.90 19.36
CA GLU A 325 -18.07 -10.31 20.76
C GLU A 325 -18.67 -9.30 21.76
N VAL A 326 -19.63 -8.47 21.31
CA VAL A 326 -20.22 -7.37 22.09
C VAL A 326 -20.71 -7.79 23.47
N GLU A 327 -21.19 -9.04 23.62
CA GLU A 327 -21.68 -9.59 24.88
C GLU A 327 -20.60 -9.67 25.97
N SER A 328 -19.34 -9.87 25.58
CA SER A 328 -18.22 -9.99 26.52
C SER A 328 -17.55 -8.64 26.84
N LEU A 329 -17.94 -7.58 26.12
CA LEU A 329 -17.31 -6.27 26.26
C LEU A 329 -17.79 -5.52 27.51
N THR A 330 -16.81 -4.96 28.23
CA THR A 330 -17.05 -4.00 29.31
C THR A 330 -17.52 -2.66 28.77
N ARG A 331 -18.13 -1.82 29.63
CA ARG A 331 -18.58 -0.47 29.28
C ARG A 331 -17.48 0.37 28.63
N SER A 332 -16.26 0.34 29.19
CA SER A 332 -15.12 1.11 28.66
C SER A 332 -14.70 0.61 27.27
N GLN A 333 -14.67 -0.71 27.06
CA GLN A 333 -14.32 -1.30 25.76
C GLN A 333 -15.37 -0.97 24.68
N VAL A 334 -16.66 -0.95 25.03
CA VAL A 334 -17.71 -0.54 24.10
C VAL A 334 -17.59 0.94 23.73
N ILE A 335 -17.30 1.82 24.70
CA ILE A 335 -17.06 3.24 24.44
C ILE A 335 -15.84 3.41 23.53
N GLU A 336 -14.75 2.70 23.80
CA GLU A 336 -13.56 2.73 22.94
C GLU A 336 -13.88 2.30 21.51
N LEU A 337 -14.63 1.20 21.36
CA LEU A 337 -15.02 0.67 20.05
C LEU A 337 -15.99 1.62 19.32
N TYR A 338 -16.91 2.26 20.06
CA TYR A 338 -17.80 3.30 19.55
C TYR A 338 -17.02 4.50 18.98
N GLU A 339 -16.04 5.01 19.74
CA GLU A 339 -15.18 6.11 19.28
C GLU A 339 -14.34 5.70 18.06
N GLN A 340 -13.85 4.46 18.01
CA GLN A 340 -13.15 3.94 16.83
C GLN A 340 -14.03 3.93 15.58
N TYR A 341 -15.30 3.52 15.69
CA TYR A 341 -16.25 3.61 14.57
C TYR A 341 -16.53 5.07 14.16
N ARG A 342 -16.65 5.99 15.13
CA ARG A 342 -16.87 7.42 14.87
C ARG A 342 -15.69 8.07 14.15
N LEU A 343 -14.46 7.82 14.61
CA LEU A 343 -13.23 8.32 13.98
C LEU A 343 -13.09 7.87 12.52
N ARG A 344 -13.68 6.71 12.18
CA ARG A 344 -13.68 6.13 10.83
C ARG A 344 -14.89 6.54 9.99
N ASN A 345 -15.67 7.53 10.43
CA ASN A 345 -16.89 8.00 9.76
C ASN A 345 -17.95 6.91 9.57
N GLN A 346 -18.08 5.97 10.53
CA GLN A 346 -19.10 4.93 10.55
C GLN A 346 -20.11 5.14 11.70
N PRO A 347 -20.87 6.26 11.71
CA PRO A 347 -21.72 6.64 12.84
C PRO A 347 -22.86 5.66 13.11
N ARG A 348 -23.44 5.07 12.06
CA ARG A 348 -24.53 4.09 12.19
C ARG A 348 -24.05 2.81 12.88
N ALA A 349 -22.92 2.26 12.45
CA ALA A 349 -22.34 1.07 13.08
C ALA A 349 -21.97 1.32 14.56
N ALA A 350 -21.54 2.54 14.89
CA ALA A 350 -21.29 2.94 16.26
C ALA A 350 -22.59 2.92 17.11
N ASP A 351 -23.68 3.48 16.59
CA ASP A 351 -24.97 3.51 17.28
C ASP A 351 -25.59 2.10 17.42
N ASP A 352 -25.50 1.29 16.36
CA ASP A 352 -25.97 -0.11 16.35
C ASP A 352 -25.21 -0.96 17.38
N LEU A 353 -23.90 -0.73 17.56
CA LEU A 353 -23.08 -1.39 18.59
C LEU A 353 -23.60 -1.07 20.00
N LEU A 354 -23.86 0.21 20.30
CA LEU A 354 -24.37 0.63 21.60
C LEU A 354 -25.78 0.07 21.86
N GLU A 355 -26.66 0.12 20.87
CA GLU A 355 -28.01 -0.42 20.98
C GLU A 355 -27.99 -1.95 21.23
N SER A 356 -27.12 -2.67 20.53
CA SER A 356 -26.94 -4.12 20.72
C SER A 356 -26.43 -4.44 22.13
N TRP A 357 -25.40 -3.72 22.60
CA TRP A 357 -24.84 -3.91 23.94
C TRP A 357 -25.85 -3.61 25.05
N LEU A 358 -26.57 -2.48 24.97
CA LEU A 358 -27.58 -2.09 25.96
C LEU A 358 -28.79 -3.03 25.95
N THR A 359 -29.18 -3.54 24.78
CA THR A 359 -30.24 -4.54 24.66
C THR A 359 -29.84 -5.83 25.35
N MET A 360 -28.58 -6.26 25.20
CA MET A 360 -28.10 -7.48 25.85
C MET A 360 -28.01 -7.33 27.36
N ARG A 361 -27.52 -6.19 27.85
CA ARG A 361 -27.55 -5.90 29.30
C ARG A 361 -28.96 -5.86 29.86
N LYS A 362 -29.93 -5.32 29.11
CA LYS A 362 -31.34 -5.35 29.50
C LYS A 362 -31.87 -6.77 29.67
N GLN A 363 -31.49 -7.70 28.79
CA GLN A 363 -31.96 -9.09 28.85
C GLN A 363 -31.34 -9.87 30.00
N GLY A 364 -30.12 -9.53 30.43
CA GLY A 364 -29.45 -10.17 31.56
C GLY A 364 -29.82 -9.61 32.95
N LEU A 365 -30.61 -8.53 33.01
CA LEU A 365 -31.05 -7.95 34.29
C LEU A 365 -32.25 -8.70 34.86
N GLU A 366 -32.15 -9.05 36.14
CA GLU A 366 -33.28 -9.59 36.89
C GLU A 366 -34.37 -8.51 37.09
N PRO A 367 -35.67 -8.87 37.07
CA PRO A 367 -36.77 -7.93 37.26
C PRO A 367 -36.70 -7.08 38.54
N ASP A 368 -36.07 -7.60 39.59
CA ASP A 368 -35.98 -6.96 40.90
C ASP A 368 -34.66 -6.20 41.12
N ASP A 369 -33.72 -6.24 40.16
CA ASP A 369 -32.43 -5.55 40.24
C ASP A 369 -32.59 -4.04 40.00
N THR A 370 -32.97 -3.35 41.07
CA THR A 370 -33.24 -1.91 41.09
C THR A 370 -31.99 -1.09 40.74
N GLU A 371 -30.83 -1.48 41.26
CA GLU A 371 -29.55 -0.80 40.99
C GLU A 371 -29.12 -0.98 39.53
N GLY A 372 -29.25 -2.21 39.01
CA GLY A 372 -28.98 -2.51 37.61
C GLY A 372 -29.87 -1.74 36.64
N LEU A 373 -31.16 -1.59 36.94
CA LEU A 373 -32.11 -0.78 36.15
C LEU A 373 -31.75 0.71 36.16
N LEU A 374 -31.37 1.26 37.31
CA LEU A 374 -30.92 2.66 37.41
C LEU A 374 -29.65 2.89 36.57
N ASN A 375 -28.65 2.02 36.72
CA ASN A 375 -27.40 2.10 35.96
C ASN A 375 -27.64 1.99 34.45
N LEU A 376 -28.48 1.03 34.03
CA LEU A 376 -28.81 0.85 32.62
C LEU A 376 -29.60 2.05 32.07
N SER A 377 -30.52 2.64 32.84
CA SER A 377 -31.25 3.84 32.44
C SER A 377 -30.31 5.01 32.18
N GLU A 378 -29.29 5.19 33.03
CA GLU A 378 -28.29 6.24 32.87
C GLU A 378 -27.42 5.98 31.63
N ASP A 379 -27.07 4.72 31.35
CA ASP A 379 -26.36 4.34 30.12
C ASP A 379 -27.18 4.69 28.86
N TYR A 380 -28.50 4.44 28.83
CA TYR A 380 -29.37 4.88 27.72
C TYR A 380 -29.37 6.41 27.53
N ARG A 381 -29.37 7.18 28.62
CA ARG A 381 -29.32 8.66 28.57
C ARG A 381 -27.96 9.17 28.14
N GLN A 382 -26.88 8.61 28.68
CA GLN A 382 -25.53 9.10 28.44
C GLN A 382 -25.01 8.68 27.07
N MET A 383 -25.20 7.41 26.69
CA MET A 383 -24.59 6.83 25.50
C MET A 383 -25.45 7.02 24.25
N LEU A 384 -26.75 6.69 24.30
CA LEU A 384 -27.66 6.80 23.15
C LEU A 384 -28.45 8.12 23.09
N LYS A 385 -28.42 8.94 24.15
CA LYS A 385 -29.26 10.14 24.30
C LYS A 385 -30.76 9.84 24.18
N ARG A 386 -31.18 8.61 24.53
CA ARG A 386 -32.57 8.13 24.45
C ARG A 386 -33.24 8.21 25.82
N ASN A 387 -33.61 9.42 26.22
CA ASN A 387 -34.35 9.66 27.47
C ASN A 387 -35.66 8.87 27.51
N ASP A 388 -36.36 8.80 26.38
CA ASP A 388 -37.61 8.05 26.22
C ASP A 388 -37.47 6.57 26.61
N LEU A 389 -36.38 5.92 26.18
CA LEU A 389 -36.11 4.51 26.50
C LEU A 389 -35.64 4.33 27.95
N ALA A 390 -34.85 5.27 28.46
CA ALA A 390 -34.43 5.28 29.86
C ALA A 390 -35.62 5.39 30.82
N ASP A 391 -36.53 6.33 30.57
CA ASP A 391 -37.74 6.54 31.36
C ASP A 391 -38.67 5.32 31.30
N ARG A 392 -38.90 4.77 30.09
CA ARG A 392 -39.70 3.55 29.91
C ARG A 392 -39.11 2.36 30.67
N LEU A 393 -37.79 2.20 30.68
CA LEU A 393 -37.11 1.12 31.42
C LEU A 393 -37.43 1.19 32.92
N LEU A 394 -37.40 2.39 33.51
CA LEU A 394 -37.71 2.59 34.94
C LEU A 394 -39.20 2.32 35.24
N ILE A 395 -40.10 2.78 34.36
CA ILE A 395 -41.55 2.53 34.48
C ILE A 395 -41.85 1.03 34.41
N ASP A 396 -41.27 0.32 33.43
CA ASP A 396 -41.42 -1.12 33.28
C ASP A 396 -40.86 -1.89 34.50
N GLY A 397 -39.76 -1.41 35.09
CA GLY A 397 -39.20 -1.94 36.33
C GLY A 397 -40.14 -1.78 37.52
N LEU A 398 -40.70 -0.58 37.72
CA LEU A 398 -41.67 -0.29 38.79
C LEU A 398 -42.97 -1.09 38.66
N ALA A 399 -43.41 -1.39 37.44
CA ALA A 399 -44.57 -2.25 37.23
C ALA A 399 -44.35 -3.67 37.78
N LYS A 400 -43.10 -4.15 37.80
CA LYS A 400 -42.73 -5.47 38.35
C LYS A 400 -42.41 -5.40 39.84
N ASN A 401 -41.74 -4.34 40.29
CA ASN A 401 -41.44 -4.07 41.69
C ASN A 401 -41.98 -2.70 42.16
N PRO A 402 -43.27 -2.62 42.56
CA PRO A 402 -43.91 -1.35 42.93
C PRO A 402 -43.37 -0.69 44.20
N LYS A 403 -42.49 -1.36 44.96
CA LYS A 403 -41.94 -0.87 46.23
C LYS A 403 -40.52 -0.34 46.11
N ALA A 404 -39.94 -0.33 44.91
CA ALA A 404 -38.59 0.16 44.67
C ALA A 404 -38.51 1.70 44.81
N ALA A 405 -38.25 2.19 46.02
CA ALA A 405 -38.22 3.62 46.35
C ALA A 405 -37.23 4.41 45.49
N ASP A 406 -36.08 3.84 45.16
CA ASP A 406 -35.04 4.51 44.36
C ASP A 406 -35.51 4.78 42.91
N LEU A 407 -36.32 3.88 42.33
CA LEU A 407 -36.91 4.10 41.00
C LEU A 407 -37.98 5.20 41.02
N ILE A 408 -38.76 5.26 42.10
CA ILE A 408 -39.78 6.30 42.32
C ILE A 408 -39.10 7.66 42.40
N GLU A 409 -38.09 7.81 43.27
CA GLU A 409 -37.35 9.06 43.42
C GLU A 409 -36.73 9.49 42.10
N ARG A 410 -36.16 8.55 41.34
CA ARG A 410 -35.56 8.86 40.04
C ARG A 410 -36.59 9.35 39.01
N LEU A 411 -37.74 8.67 38.87
CA LEU A 411 -38.80 9.09 37.95
C LEU A 411 -39.39 10.45 38.33
N GLU A 412 -39.60 10.72 39.63
CA GLU A 412 -40.05 12.01 40.11
C GLU A 412 -39.06 13.13 39.74
N LYS A 413 -37.76 12.88 39.90
CA LYS A 413 -36.70 13.80 39.49
C LYS A 413 -36.67 14.01 37.97
N ASP A 414 -36.99 12.98 37.20
CA ASP A 414 -37.06 13.02 35.74
C ASP A 414 -38.40 13.63 35.23
N GLY A 415 -39.25 14.14 36.14
CA GLY A 415 -40.48 14.87 35.82
C GLY A 415 -41.67 13.97 35.53
N TYR A 416 -41.70 12.76 36.10
CA TYR A 416 -42.85 11.86 36.06
C TYR A 416 -43.60 11.85 37.39
N ARG A 417 -44.91 11.66 37.34
CA ARG A 417 -45.74 11.52 38.54
C ARG A 417 -46.79 10.43 38.37
N LEU A 418 -47.14 9.80 39.49
CA LEU A 418 -48.19 8.79 39.52
C LEU A 418 -49.58 9.45 39.48
N PHE A 419 -50.35 9.18 38.43
CA PHE A 419 -51.72 9.66 38.26
C PHE A 419 -52.63 8.50 37.83
N GLU A 420 -53.72 8.27 38.57
CA GLU A 420 -54.67 7.17 38.32
C GLU A 420 -54.03 5.79 38.13
N GLY A 421 -52.97 5.50 38.88
CA GLY A 421 -52.25 4.22 38.83
C GLY A 421 -51.30 4.07 37.63
N ARG A 422 -51.02 5.14 36.87
CA ARG A 422 -50.03 5.17 35.79
C ARG A 422 -49.02 6.28 36.01
N TRP A 423 -47.76 6.02 35.68
CA TRP A 423 -46.73 7.03 35.63
C TRP A 423 -46.90 7.85 34.34
N ILE A 424 -47.13 9.15 34.49
CA ILE A 424 -47.25 10.07 33.36
C ILE A 424 -46.27 11.23 33.53
N SER A 425 -45.76 11.74 32.42
CA SER A 425 -44.84 12.88 32.44
C SER A 425 -45.57 14.16 32.88
N ASP A 426 -44.83 15.13 33.40
CA ASP A 426 -45.35 16.43 33.79
C ASP A 426 -46.02 17.16 32.63
N ARG A 427 -45.51 16.96 31.42
CA ARG A 427 -46.10 17.50 30.20
C ARG A 427 -47.44 16.86 29.91
N GLU A 428 -47.54 15.54 29.99
CA GLU A 428 -48.81 14.81 29.81
C GLU A 428 -49.82 15.22 30.87
N PHE A 429 -49.39 15.33 32.12
CA PHE A 429 -50.22 15.81 33.22
C PHE A 429 -50.73 17.23 32.99
N ALA A 430 -49.89 18.16 32.50
CA ALA A 430 -50.31 19.53 32.21
C ALA A 430 -51.25 19.62 31.00
N SER A 431 -51.10 18.72 30.03
CA SER A 431 -51.91 18.68 28.80
C SER A 431 -53.23 17.92 28.93
N ARG A 432 -53.49 17.30 30.09
CA ARG A 432 -54.73 16.57 30.31
C ARG A 432 -55.93 17.51 30.21
N PRO A 433 -57.05 17.09 29.59
CA PRO A 433 -58.29 17.83 29.71
C PRO A 433 -58.63 17.94 31.19
N GLU A 434 -58.81 19.16 31.70
CA GLU A 434 -59.24 19.35 33.08
C GLU A 434 -60.50 18.52 33.33
N GLY A 435 -60.44 17.65 34.34
CA GLY A 435 -61.58 16.82 34.68
C GLY A 435 -62.79 17.69 35.03
N LYS A 436 -64.02 17.21 34.77
CA LYS A 436 -65.26 17.94 35.07
C LYS A 436 -65.29 18.50 36.51
N LEU A 437 -64.70 17.77 37.46
CA LEU A 437 -64.57 18.16 38.86
C LEU A 437 -63.54 19.29 39.09
N GLU A 438 -62.41 19.31 38.38
CA GLU A 438 -61.38 20.36 38.47
C GLU A 438 -61.89 21.68 37.85
N LEU A 439 -62.57 21.59 36.71
CA LEU A 439 -63.29 22.72 36.09
C LEU A 439 -64.33 23.32 37.03
N ALA A 440 -65.12 22.47 37.67
CA ALA A 440 -66.13 22.91 38.62
C ALA A 440 -65.50 23.52 39.88
N ILE A 441 -64.37 22.99 40.38
CA ILE A 441 -63.65 23.64 41.49
C ILE A 441 -63.16 25.04 41.10
N ARG A 442 -62.54 25.21 39.93
CA ARG A 442 -62.03 26.51 39.47
C ARG A 442 -63.16 27.53 39.24
N ASN A 443 -64.25 27.10 38.64
CA ASN A 443 -65.37 27.97 38.30
C ASN A 443 -66.29 28.24 39.51
N GLY A 444 -65.93 27.75 40.70
CA GLY A 444 -66.76 27.82 41.89
C GLY A 444 -68.07 27.06 41.75
N LEU A 445 -68.18 26.10 40.84
CA LEU A 445 -69.38 25.29 40.66
C LEU A 445 -69.33 24.07 41.59
N VAL A 446 -70.49 23.65 42.06
CA VAL A 446 -70.61 22.43 42.86
C VAL A 446 -71.29 21.39 41.99
N GLU A 447 -70.64 20.25 41.78
CA GLU A 447 -71.13 19.16 40.94
C GLU A 447 -71.33 17.88 41.77
N ARG A 448 -72.22 17.01 41.31
CA ARG A 448 -72.45 15.69 41.92
C ARG A 448 -71.16 14.86 41.89
N GLY A 449 -70.86 14.19 43.00
CA GLY A 449 -69.62 13.42 43.18
C GLY A 449 -68.44 14.20 43.76
N MET A 450 -68.53 15.53 43.92
CA MET A 450 -67.52 16.30 44.66
C MET A 450 -67.46 15.86 46.13
N THR A 451 -66.27 15.83 46.72
CA THR A 451 -66.10 15.58 48.15
C THR A 451 -66.32 16.87 48.95
N ALA A 452 -66.52 16.76 50.26
CA ALA A 452 -66.64 17.94 51.14
C ALA A 452 -65.43 18.89 51.02
N SER A 453 -64.22 18.37 50.79
CA SER A 453 -63.02 19.19 50.57
C SER A 453 -63.05 19.89 49.21
N HIS A 454 -63.56 19.24 48.16
CA HIS A 454 -63.72 19.83 46.82
C HIS A 454 -64.67 21.02 46.85
N VAL A 455 -65.80 20.90 47.55
CA VAL A 455 -66.78 22.00 47.68
C VAL A 455 -66.23 23.17 48.48
N ARG A 456 -65.43 22.92 49.53
CA ARG A 456 -64.76 24.01 50.27
C ARG A 456 -63.73 24.75 49.43
N ARG A 457 -63.01 24.03 48.56
CA ARG A 457 -62.06 24.66 47.63
C ARG A 457 -62.77 25.48 46.54
N SER A 458 -63.97 25.09 46.14
CA SER A 458 -64.72 25.79 45.09
C SER A 458 -65.51 26.99 45.61
N ARG A 459 -66.15 26.88 46.79
CA ARG A 459 -67.10 27.89 47.32
C ARG A 459 -66.66 28.52 48.65
N GLY A 460 -65.57 28.06 49.25
CA GLY A 460 -65.14 28.51 50.56
C GLY A 460 -65.91 27.84 51.71
N LYS A 461 -65.98 28.50 52.87
CA LYS A 461 -66.67 27.97 54.05
C LYS A 461 -68.19 28.22 53.91
N PRO A 462 -69.06 27.24 54.19
CA PRO A 462 -70.52 27.45 54.14
C PRO A 462 -71.02 28.34 55.27
N ASP A 463 -72.13 29.04 55.00
CA ASP A 463 -72.81 29.92 55.95
C ASP A 463 -73.53 29.13 57.04
N SER A 464 -74.10 27.96 56.68
CA SER A 464 -74.64 27.03 57.66
C SER A 464 -74.39 25.58 57.27
N GLN A 465 -74.22 24.73 58.29
CA GLN A 465 -74.05 23.30 58.14
C GLN A 465 -75.06 22.60 59.06
N SER A 466 -75.84 21.68 58.49
CA SER A 466 -76.72 20.79 59.23
C SER A 466 -76.36 19.36 58.91
N ARG A 467 -76.29 18.50 59.94
CA ARG A 467 -75.89 17.11 59.80
C ARG A 467 -76.93 16.21 60.45
N SER A 468 -77.40 15.23 59.69
CA SER A 468 -78.27 14.16 60.18
C SER A 468 -77.64 12.80 59.92
N ALA A 469 -77.76 11.92 60.91
CA ALA A 469 -77.27 10.56 60.83
C ALA A 469 -78.43 9.60 61.11
N THR A 470 -78.68 8.67 60.20
CA THR A 470 -79.65 7.58 60.36
C THR A 470 -78.92 6.24 60.24
N ALA A 471 -79.59 5.13 60.60
CA ALA A 471 -79.01 3.79 60.51
C ALA A 471 -78.70 3.43 59.05
N GLY A 472 -77.45 3.67 58.62
CA GLY A 472 -76.92 3.31 57.30
C GLY A 472 -76.47 4.48 56.41
N GLN A 473 -76.78 5.73 56.79
CA GLN A 473 -76.39 6.90 56.00
C GLN A 473 -76.17 8.15 56.85
N VAL A 474 -75.12 8.91 56.53
CA VAL A 474 -74.92 10.27 57.02
C VAL A 474 -75.28 11.23 55.89
N VAL A 475 -76.14 12.20 56.17
CA VAL A 475 -76.49 13.29 55.27
C VAL A 475 -76.01 14.60 55.88
N GLU A 476 -75.31 15.41 55.09
CA GLU A 476 -74.87 16.73 55.50
C GLU A 476 -75.39 17.76 54.49
N LEU A 477 -75.99 18.84 54.99
CA LEU A 477 -76.54 19.92 54.19
C LEU A 477 -75.73 21.17 54.48
N TRP A 478 -75.10 21.70 53.44
CA TRP A 478 -74.36 22.95 53.51
C TRP A 478 -75.12 24.02 52.74
N SER A 479 -75.37 25.17 53.35
CA SER A 479 -75.95 26.30 52.65
C SER A 479 -74.92 27.40 52.42
N TYR A 480 -75.02 28.02 51.25
CA TYR A 480 -74.23 29.16 50.82
C TYR A 480 -75.18 30.27 50.36
N ASN A 481 -75.11 31.43 50.98
CA ASN A 481 -75.85 32.62 50.59
C ASN A 481 -75.01 33.39 49.58
N LEU A 482 -75.59 33.67 48.42
CA LEU A 482 -74.95 34.42 47.35
C LEU A 482 -75.27 35.91 47.48
N ALA A 483 -74.40 36.74 46.91
CA ALA A 483 -74.50 38.20 46.98
C ALA A 483 -75.76 38.76 46.28
N ASP A 484 -76.40 37.98 45.41
CA ASP A 484 -77.64 38.30 44.69
C ASP A 484 -78.91 37.87 45.44
N SER A 485 -78.80 37.57 46.75
CA SER A 485 -79.88 37.05 47.60
C SER A 485 -80.39 35.66 47.21
N SER A 486 -79.70 34.92 46.34
CA SER A 486 -79.98 33.51 46.09
C SER A 486 -79.23 32.60 47.08
N GLN A 487 -79.75 31.39 47.31
CA GLN A 487 -79.18 30.42 48.22
C GLN A 487 -78.90 29.10 47.49
N ILE A 488 -77.70 28.56 47.68
CA ILE A 488 -77.35 27.22 47.20
C ILE A 488 -77.30 26.28 48.40
N ILE A 489 -78.00 25.15 48.32
CA ILE A 489 -77.95 24.07 49.29
C ILE A 489 -77.27 22.87 48.65
N VAL A 490 -76.16 22.45 49.24
CA VAL A 490 -75.38 21.28 48.82
C VAL A 490 -75.65 20.13 49.77
N ARG A 491 -76.17 19.03 49.24
CA ARG A 491 -76.46 17.82 50.00
C ARG A 491 -75.36 16.79 49.80
N PHE A 492 -74.62 16.50 50.87
CA PHE A 492 -73.66 15.42 50.94
C PHE A 492 -74.30 14.16 51.49
N VAL A 493 -73.85 13.02 50.97
CA VAL A 493 -74.24 11.69 51.43
C VAL A 493 -72.98 10.85 51.65
N LYS A 494 -72.95 10.14 52.77
CA LYS A 494 -71.99 9.08 53.07
C LYS A 494 -72.76 7.82 53.45
N ARG A 495 -72.66 6.78 52.63
CA ARG A 495 -73.27 5.47 52.88
C ARG A 495 -72.31 4.56 53.66
N ALA A 496 -72.84 3.52 54.30
CA ALA A 496 -72.02 2.50 54.95
C ALA A 496 -70.97 1.92 53.98
N GLY A 497 -69.70 1.90 54.40
CA GLY A 497 -68.56 1.45 53.59
C GLY A 497 -67.82 2.56 52.82
N GLN A 498 -68.36 3.77 52.74
CA GLN A 498 -67.64 4.92 52.17
C GLN A 498 -66.84 5.65 53.27
N THR A 499 -65.64 6.11 52.94
CA THR A 499 -64.78 6.89 53.85
C THR A 499 -65.16 8.37 53.84
N GLU A 500 -65.58 8.90 52.69
CA GLU A 500 -65.82 10.34 52.48
C GLU A 500 -67.29 10.70 52.21
N LEU A 501 -67.64 11.96 52.47
CA LEU A 501 -68.92 12.58 52.12
C LEU A 501 -68.85 13.10 50.69
N THR A 502 -69.79 12.69 49.84
CA THR A 502 -69.85 13.12 48.44
C THR A 502 -71.16 13.87 48.15
N VAL A 503 -71.11 14.88 47.29
CA VAL A 503 -72.28 15.64 46.86
C VAL A 503 -73.22 14.71 46.11
N ALA A 504 -74.39 14.45 46.70
CA ALA A 504 -75.47 13.73 46.06
C ALA A 504 -76.36 14.67 45.25
N GLU A 505 -76.51 15.91 45.69
CA GLU A 505 -77.47 16.86 45.13
C GLU A 505 -77.07 18.31 45.43
N VAL A 506 -77.40 19.21 44.50
CA VAL A 506 -77.23 20.66 44.63
C VAL A 506 -78.58 21.29 44.29
N ILE A 507 -79.08 22.14 45.17
CA ILE A 507 -80.39 22.78 45.07
C ILE A 507 -80.17 24.29 45.08
N GLU A 508 -80.65 24.99 44.05
CA GLU A 508 -80.60 26.46 43.98
C GLU A 508 -81.98 27.03 44.30
N GLY A 509 -82.07 27.88 45.32
CA GLY A 509 -83.27 28.59 45.72
C GLY A 509 -83.12 30.10 45.52
N LYS A 510 -84.10 30.76 44.90
CA LYS A 510 -84.19 32.23 44.91
C LYS A 510 -84.71 32.67 46.29
N GLY A 511 -83.95 33.52 46.98
CA GLY A 511 -84.43 34.17 48.19
C GLY A 511 -85.70 34.97 47.88
N ARG A 512 -86.68 34.87 48.78
CA ARG A 512 -87.93 35.63 48.71
C ARG A 512 -87.73 37.09 49.06
#